data_AF-A0A511Y6P5-F1
#
_entry.id   AF-A0A511Y6P5-F1
#
_cell.length_a   1.000
_cell.length_b   1.000
_cell.length_c   1.000
_cell.angle_alpha   90.00
_cell.angle_beta   90.00
_cell.angle_gamma   90.00
#
_symmetry.space_group_name_H-M   'P 1'
#
loop_
_entity.id
_entity.type
_entity.pdbx_description
1 polymer ?
#
loop_
_entity_poly.entity_id
_entity_poly.type
_entity_poly.pdbx_seq_one_letter_code
_entity_poly.pdbx_strand_id
1 'polypeptide(L)'
;MKGKLLIILTFLISFLSFSQEINKIEFHYSNSVIIGSETNIIFESVKKNRRNRVKIITERKNDFFTQKITQKKFLKLCKAISKINTVTYNLIKGKDSIKYNCIDGSDIIITTFQNNIKKQYFIECLASVDKDSHDRKDFWYAVQLIAESVGIRIEDLY
;
A
#
# COMPACT_ATOMS: atom_id res chain seq x y z
N MET A 1 -16.94 44.07 -12.31
CA MET A 1 -16.97 42.67 -12.80
C MET A 1 -15.74 41.84 -12.45
N LYS A 2 -14.54 42.42 -12.29
CA LYS A 2 -13.29 41.67 -12.01
C LYS A 2 -13.28 40.91 -10.67
N GLY A 3 -13.87 41.45 -9.60
CA GLY A 3 -13.88 40.79 -8.28
C GLY A 3 -14.80 39.56 -8.17
N LYS A 4 -15.90 39.51 -8.93
CA LYS A 4 -16.82 38.36 -8.92
C LYS A 4 -16.20 37.11 -9.57
N LEU A 5 -15.35 37.32 -10.57
CA LEU A 5 -14.65 36.26 -11.30
C LEU A 5 -13.58 35.57 -10.44
N LEU A 6 -12.92 36.34 -9.57
CA LEU A 6 -11.87 35.85 -8.67
C LEU A 6 -12.45 34.97 -7.56
N ILE A 7 -13.62 35.33 -7.03
CA ILE A 7 -14.35 34.55 -6.02
C ILE A 7 -14.80 33.20 -6.60
N ILE A 8 -15.35 33.21 -7.82
CA ILE A 8 -15.78 31.98 -8.52
C ILE A 8 -14.58 31.07 -8.79
N LEU A 9 -13.42 31.63 -9.17
CA LEU A 9 -12.20 30.87 -9.40
C LEU A 9 -11.67 30.22 -8.10
N THR A 10 -11.65 30.96 -6.99
CA THR A 10 -11.27 30.39 -5.68
C THR A 10 -12.23 29.31 -5.19
N PHE A 11 -13.53 29.45 -5.49
CA PHE A 11 -14.53 28.45 -5.15
C PHE A 11 -14.43 27.20 -6.03
N LEU A 12 -14.05 27.33 -7.30
CA LEU A 12 -13.83 26.19 -8.19
C LEU A 12 -12.56 25.40 -7.81
N ILE A 13 -11.48 26.09 -7.41
CA ILE A 13 -10.23 25.45 -6.97
C ILE A 13 -10.44 24.64 -5.67
N SER A 14 -11.28 25.13 -4.75
CA SER A 14 -11.61 24.39 -3.53
C SER A 14 -12.47 23.16 -3.80
N PHE A 15 -13.35 23.19 -4.81
CA PHE A 15 -14.13 22.02 -5.24
C PHE A 15 -13.30 20.99 -6.03
N LEU A 16 -12.28 21.41 -6.78
CA LEU A 16 -11.35 20.50 -7.48
C LEU A 16 -10.44 19.73 -6.52
N SER A 17 -10.37 20.15 -5.26
CA SER A 17 -9.63 19.47 -4.19
C SER A 17 -10.42 18.33 -3.52
N PHE A 18 -11.52 17.85 -4.13
CA PHE A 18 -12.10 16.55 -3.80
C PHE A 18 -11.08 15.45 -4.11
N SER A 19 -10.17 15.25 -3.17
CA SER A 19 -9.20 14.19 -3.14
C SER A 19 -9.97 12.88 -3.30
N GLN A 20 -9.68 12.17 -4.37
CA GLN A 20 -10.22 10.83 -4.59
C GLN A 20 -9.66 9.95 -3.45
N GLU A 21 -10.47 9.63 -2.44
CA GLU A 21 -9.98 8.87 -1.29
C GLU A 21 -9.89 7.37 -1.62
N ILE A 22 -8.81 6.72 -1.19
CA ILE A 22 -8.68 5.26 -1.29
C ILE A 22 -9.65 4.64 -0.28
N ASN A 23 -10.59 3.84 -0.78
CA ASN A 23 -11.67 3.24 0.01
C ASN A 23 -11.30 1.86 0.58
N LYS A 24 -10.43 1.14 -0.14
CA LYS A 24 -9.97 -0.21 0.21
C LYS A 24 -8.52 -0.38 -0.25
N ILE A 25 -7.76 -1.10 0.56
CA ILE A 25 -6.40 -1.55 0.23
C ILE A 25 -6.36 -3.06 0.43
N GLU A 26 -5.85 -3.78 -0.56
CA GLU A 26 -5.52 -5.19 -0.46
C GLU A 26 -4.01 -5.32 -0.64
N PHE A 27 -3.40 -6.08 0.25
CA PHE A 27 -1.99 -6.43 0.19
C PHE A 27 -1.90 -7.94 0.10
N HIS A 28 -1.09 -8.41 -0.84
CA HIS A 28 -0.77 -9.81 -1.03
C HIS A 28 0.74 -9.94 -0.99
N TYR A 29 1.22 -10.88 -0.20
CA TYR A 29 2.60 -11.34 -0.20
C TYR A 29 2.61 -12.85 -0.43
N SER A 30 3.55 -13.33 -1.22
CA SER A 30 3.86 -14.74 -1.35
C SER A 30 5.37 -14.95 -1.53
N ASN A 31 5.85 -16.14 -1.18
CA ASN A 31 7.21 -16.58 -1.44
C ASN A 31 7.15 -17.96 -2.09
N SER A 32 7.70 -18.06 -3.30
CA SER A 32 7.64 -19.25 -4.15
C SER A 32 8.33 -20.50 -3.57
N VAL A 33 9.27 -20.32 -2.63
CA VAL A 33 10.03 -21.41 -2.00
C VAL A 33 9.30 -21.99 -0.78
N ILE A 34 8.54 -21.16 -0.08
CA ILE A 34 7.90 -21.54 1.19
C ILE A 34 6.42 -21.85 0.96
N ILE A 35 6.05 -23.13 1.05
CA ILE A 35 4.66 -23.58 0.87
C ILE A 35 3.72 -22.95 1.92
N GLY A 36 2.79 -22.12 1.44
CA GLY A 36 1.81 -21.42 2.26
C GLY A 36 2.40 -20.22 3.02
N SER A 37 3.40 -19.56 2.42
CA SER A 37 3.89 -18.24 2.84
C SER A 37 2.92 -17.09 2.56
N GLU A 38 1.83 -17.37 1.86
CA GLU A 38 0.83 -16.38 1.47
C GLU A 38 0.32 -15.60 2.69
N THR A 39 0.43 -14.27 2.60
CA THR A 39 -0.13 -13.34 3.56
C THR A 39 -1.01 -12.34 2.81
N ASN A 40 -2.31 -12.39 3.10
CA ASN A 40 -3.31 -11.47 2.58
C ASN A 40 -3.73 -10.50 3.68
N ILE A 41 -3.71 -9.20 3.39
CA ILE A 41 -4.16 -8.16 4.32
C ILE A 41 -5.14 -7.23 3.60
N ILE A 42 -6.31 -7.01 4.19
CA ILE A 42 -7.36 -6.16 3.64
C ILE A 42 -7.68 -5.04 4.62
N PHE A 43 -7.58 -3.80 4.16
CA PHE A 43 -8.02 -2.60 4.87
C PHE A 43 -9.34 -2.13 4.27
N GLU A 44 -10.40 -2.10 5.08
CA GLU A 44 -11.73 -1.65 4.66
C GLU A 44 -12.35 -0.67 5.66
N SER A 45 -12.99 0.38 5.14
CA SER A 45 -13.76 1.30 5.98
C SER A 45 -14.98 0.59 6.57
N VAL A 46 -15.21 0.75 7.87
CA VAL A 46 -16.38 0.14 8.52
C VAL A 46 -17.62 0.98 8.20
N LYS A 47 -18.59 0.41 7.49
CA LYS A 47 -19.87 1.09 7.22
C LYS A 47 -20.55 1.45 8.55
N LYS A 48 -21.00 2.70 8.71
CA LYS A 48 -21.60 3.29 9.94
C LYS A 48 -20.64 3.44 11.13
N ASN A 49 -19.45 4.02 10.92
CA ASN A 49 -18.47 4.16 11.99
C ASN A 49 -18.54 5.50 12.73
N ARG A 50 -19.16 5.54 13.91
CA ARG A 50 -19.11 6.72 14.80
C ARG A 50 -17.69 7.08 15.26
N ARG A 51 -16.72 6.17 15.14
CA ARG A 51 -15.35 6.33 15.66
C ARG A 51 -14.28 6.41 14.56
N ASN A 52 -14.65 6.55 13.29
CA ASN A 52 -13.71 6.66 12.15
C ASN A 52 -12.52 5.66 12.27
N ARG A 53 -12.85 4.37 12.33
CA ARG A 53 -11.91 3.25 12.35
C ARG A 53 -11.96 2.49 11.04
N VAL A 54 -10.83 1.92 10.67
CA VAL A 54 -10.68 1.03 9.52
C VAL A 54 -10.44 -0.36 10.03
N LYS A 55 -11.18 -1.33 9.48
CA LYS A 55 -11.03 -2.74 9.80
C LYS A 55 -9.87 -3.30 8.97
N ILE A 56 -9.04 -4.09 9.62
CA ILE A 56 -7.98 -4.86 8.98
C ILE A 56 -8.35 -6.33 9.12
N ILE A 57 -8.35 -7.06 8.01
CA ILE A 57 -8.48 -8.51 7.97
C ILE A 57 -7.12 -9.04 7.52
N THR A 58 -6.57 -9.98 8.27
CA THR A 58 -5.30 -10.64 7.93
C THR A 58 -5.54 -12.13 7.84
N GLU A 59 -5.11 -12.73 6.73
CA GLU A 59 -5.21 -14.14 6.44
C GLU A 59 -3.84 -14.67 6.04
N ARG A 60 -3.43 -15.73 6.72
CA ARG A 60 -2.22 -16.51 6.48
C ARG A 60 -2.61 -17.98 6.56
N LYS A 61 -1.76 -18.88 6.06
CA LYS A 61 -2.02 -20.34 5.99
C LYS A 61 -2.79 -20.94 7.17
N ASN A 62 -2.40 -20.61 8.40
CA ASN A 62 -3.02 -21.14 9.62
C ASN A 62 -3.59 -20.05 10.54
N ASP A 63 -3.52 -18.78 10.14
CA ASP A 63 -3.91 -17.66 11.01
C ASP A 63 -4.90 -16.75 10.27
N PHE A 64 -6.04 -16.52 10.91
CA PHE A 64 -7.01 -15.53 10.49
C PHE A 64 -7.34 -14.63 11.67
N PHE A 65 -7.13 -13.33 11.52
CA PHE A 65 -7.52 -12.38 12.55
C PHE A 65 -8.01 -11.07 11.96
N THR A 66 -8.79 -10.36 12.78
CA THR A 66 -9.33 -9.05 12.44
C THR A 66 -9.00 -8.08 13.55
N GLN A 67 -8.62 -6.87 13.18
CA GLN A 67 -8.38 -5.79 14.12
C GLN A 67 -8.82 -4.44 13.53
N LYS A 68 -8.63 -3.35 14.29
CA LYS A 68 -9.05 -2.01 13.89
C LYS A 68 -7.94 -0.99 14.09
N ILE A 69 -7.70 -0.15 13.08
CA ILE A 69 -6.82 1.02 13.19
C ILE A 69 -7.60 2.32 13.14
N THR A 70 -6.96 3.41 13.53
CA THR A 70 -7.54 4.76 13.41
C THR A 70 -7.55 5.22 11.95
N GLN A 71 -8.51 6.07 11.59
CA GLN A 71 -8.52 6.73 10.27
C GLN A 71 -7.19 7.43 9.98
N LYS A 72 -6.57 8.06 10.99
CA LYS A 72 -5.27 8.73 10.83
C LYS A 72 -4.16 7.77 10.37
N LYS A 73 -4.09 6.55 10.94
CA LYS A 73 -3.13 5.53 10.50
C LYS A 73 -3.43 5.08 9.06
N PHE A 74 -4.70 4.87 8.74
CA PHE A 74 -5.11 4.50 7.39
C PHE A 74 -4.79 5.58 6.36
N LEU A 75 -5.08 6.85 6.64
CA LEU A 75 -4.73 7.97 5.76
C LEU A 75 -3.22 8.11 5.55
N LYS A 76 -2.40 7.81 6.58
CA LYS A 76 -0.94 7.73 6.44
C LYS A 76 -0.54 6.65 5.42
N LEU A 77 -1.19 5.48 5.48
CA LEU A 77 -1.02 4.39 4.52
C LEU A 77 -1.38 4.83 3.10
N CYS A 78 -2.59 5.39 2.92
CA CYS A 78 -3.08 5.87 1.63
C CYS A 78 -2.13 6.90 1.02
N LYS A 79 -1.64 7.84 1.84
CA LYS A 79 -0.65 8.84 1.42
C LYS A 79 0.68 8.22 1.02
N ALA A 80 1.16 7.20 1.73
CA ALA A 80 2.38 6.49 1.36
C ALA A 80 2.21 5.79 0.00
N ILE A 81 1.11 5.04 -0.18
CA ILE A 81 0.83 4.33 -1.44
C ILE A 81 0.65 5.30 -2.62
N SER A 82 0.05 6.46 -2.39
CA SER A 82 -0.13 7.48 -3.44
C SER A 82 1.17 8.05 -4.00
N LYS A 83 2.30 7.88 -3.29
CA LYS A 83 3.63 8.30 -3.75
C LYS A 83 4.33 7.24 -4.62
N ILE A 84 3.79 6.03 -4.70
CA ILE A 84 4.35 4.99 -5.56
C ILE A 84 4.11 5.42 -7.00
N ASN A 85 5.17 5.89 -7.64
CA ASN A 85 5.12 6.47 -8.99
C ASN A 85 5.06 5.41 -10.10
N THR A 86 5.39 4.16 -9.79
CA THR A 86 5.50 3.07 -10.78
C THR A 86 4.53 1.94 -10.47
N VAL A 87 3.77 1.52 -11.47
CA VAL A 87 2.76 0.44 -11.39
C VAL A 87 3.42 -0.94 -11.25
N THR A 88 4.65 -1.10 -11.73
CA THR A 88 5.35 -2.39 -11.75
C THR A 88 6.86 -2.18 -11.64
N TYR A 89 7.47 -2.83 -10.66
CA TYR A 89 8.93 -2.94 -10.53
C TYR A 89 9.34 -4.33 -11.01
N ASN A 90 9.69 -4.46 -12.29
CA ASN A 90 10.02 -5.75 -12.91
C ASN A 90 11.48 -6.17 -12.66
N LEU A 91 11.63 -7.45 -12.31
CA LEU A 91 12.77 -8.36 -12.51
C LEU A 91 14.17 -7.74 -12.37
N ILE A 92 14.72 -7.96 -11.17
CA ILE A 92 16.16 -7.90 -10.93
C ILE A 92 16.84 -8.98 -11.79
N LYS A 93 17.51 -8.58 -12.88
CA LYS A 93 18.15 -9.53 -13.81
C LYS A 93 19.47 -10.06 -13.24
N GLY A 94 19.57 -11.39 -13.09
CA GLY A 94 20.77 -12.26 -13.15
C GLY A 94 22.02 -11.90 -12.34
N LYS A 95 22.61 -10.70 -12.53
CA LYS A 95 23.73 -10.19 -11.72
C LYS A 95 23.26 -9.43 -10.49
N ASP A 96 22.11 -8.78 -10.56
CA ASP A 96 21.58 -7.99 -9.46
C ASP A 96 20.87 -8.85 -8.41
N SER A 97 20.48 -10.10 -8.72
CA SER A 97 19.80 -11.00 -7.78
C SER A 97 20.63 -11.29 -6.53
N ILE A 98 21.96 -11.30 -6.66
CA ILE A 98 22.91 -11.43 -5.54
C ILE A 98 22.92 -10.15 -4.67
N LYS A 99 22.75 -8.97 -5.27
CA LYS A 99 22.71 -7.69 -4.52
C LYS A 99 21.43 -7.56 -3.68
N TYR A 100 20.34 -8.13 -4.16
CA TYR A 100 19.03 -8.08 -3.50
C TYR A 100 18.68 -9.36 -2.73
N ASN A 101 19.60 -10.35 -2.63
CA ASN A 101 19.34 -11.69 -2.07
C ASN A 101 18.03 -12.31 -2.58
N CYS A 102 17.70 -12.05 -3.84
CA CYS A 102 16.50 -12.52 -4.53
C CYS A 102 16.72 -13.96 -5.03
N ILE A 103 17.02 -14.87 -4.11
CA ILE A 103 17.17 -16.30 -4.40
C ILE A 103 15.80 -16.99 -4.29
N ASP A 104 14.97 -16.52 -3.36
CA ASP A 104 13.65 -17.03 -3.08
C ASP A 104 12.64 -16.01 -3.60
N GLY A 105 12.12 -16.20 -4.82
CA GLY A 105 11.26 -15.24 -5.51
C GLY A 105 10.02 -14.90 -4.68
N SER A 106 10.08 -13.76 -3.97
CA SER A 106 9.00 -13.23 -3.16
C SER A 106 8.28 -12.12 -3.91
N ASP A 107 6.96 -12.18 -3.92
CA ASP A 107 6.09 -11.30 -4.68
C ASP A 107 5.23 -10.49 -3.72
N ILE A 108 5.20 -9.17 -3.91
CA ILE A 108 4.30 -8.29 -3.17
C ILE A 108 3.44 -7.50 -4.14
N ILE A 109 2.13 -7.57 -3.91
CA ILE A 109 1.11 -6.81 -4.65
C ILE A 109 0.35 -5.93 -3.66
N ILE A 110 0.29 -4.63 -3.95
CA ILE A 110 -0.62 -3.69 -3.30
C ILE A 110 -1.70 -3.31 -4.31
N THR A 111 -2.95 -3.62 -4.00
CA THR A 111 -4.11 -3.17 -4.78
C THR A 111 -4.86 -2.10 -4.00
N THR A 112 -5.18 -0.99 -4.67
CA THR A 112 -6.03 0.07 -4.11
C THR A 112 -7.30 0.24 -4.92
N PHE A 113 -8.38 0.59 -4.21
CA PHE A 113 -9.69 0.87 -4.81
C PHE A 113 -10.08 2.30 -4.49
N GLN A 114 -10.21 3.11 -5.53
CA GLN A 114 -10.45 4.54 -5.45
C GLN A 114 -11.54 4.90 -6.45
N ASN A 115 -12.73 5.28 -6.00
CA ASN A 115 -13.85 5.66 -6.87
C ASN A 115 -14.13 4.67 -8.02
N ASN A 116 -14.21 3.37 -7.71
CA ASN A 116 -14.36 2.26 -8.67
C ASN A 116 -13.16 2.02 -9.60
N ILE A 117 -12.07 2.77 -9.46
CA ILE A 117 -10.80 2.51 -10.16
C ILE A 117 -9.97 1.57 -9.28
N LYS A 118 -9.51 0.47 -9.89
CA LYS A 118 -8.54 -0.46 -9.32
C LYS A 118 -7.14 -0.08 -9.81
N LYS A 119 -6.20 0.15 -8.90
CA LYS A 119 -4.77 0.32 -9.21
C LYS A 119 -3.98 -0.76 -8.50
N GLN A 120 -3.03 -1.36 -9.20
CA GLN A 120 -2.15 -2.38 -8.66
C GLN A 120 -0.70 -1.91 -8.73
N TYR A 121 0.05 -2.17 -7.68
CA TYR A 121 1.47 -1.94 -7.58
C TYR A 121 2.13 -3.27 -7.27
N PHE A 122 3.14 -3.62 -8.04
CA PHE A 122 3.82 -4.91 -7.93
C PHE A 122 5.33 -4.72 -7.78
N ILE A 123 5.92 -5.50 -6.88
CA ILE A 123 7.37 -5.63 -6.74
C ILE A 123 7.70 -7.10 -6.51
N GLU A 124 8.77 -7.54 -7.17
CA GLU A 124 9.42 -8.82 -6.91
C GLU A 124 10.66 -8.56 -6.05
N CYS A 125 10.92 -9.46 -5.10
CA CYS A 125 12.09 -9.47 -4.21
C CYS A 125 12.33 -8.13 -3.51
N LEU A 126 11.41 -7.76 -2.63
CA LEU A 126 11.60 -6.61 -1.76
C LEU A 126 12.75 -6.89 -0.78
N ALA A 127 13.72 -5.98 -0.71
CA ALA A 127 14.88 -6.12 0.16
C ALA A 127 15.10 -4.88 1.03
N SER A 128 15.94 -5.01 2.06
CA SER A 128 16.30 -3.89 2.96
C SER A 128 16.93 -2.70 2.22
N VAL A 129 17.69 -2.96 1.16
CA VAL A 129 18.33 -1.94 0.31
C VAL A 129 17.32 -1.06 -0.43
N ASP A 130 16.06 -1.50 -0.57
CA ASP A 130 15.04 -0.73 -1.27
C ASP A 130 14.58 0.49 -0.48
N LYS A 131 14.80 0.51 0.83
CA LYS A 131 14.56 1.67 1.69
C LYS A 131 15.24 2.95 1.18
N ASP A 132 16.44 2.80 0.63
CA ASP A 132 17.26 3.90 0.13
C ASP A 132 17.29 3.98 -1.41
N SER A 133 16.55 3.08 -2.08
CA SER A 133 16.46 3.05 -3.56
C SER A 133 15.70 4.25 -4.09
N HIS A 134 16.23 4.89 -5.13
CA HIS A 134 15.58 6.03 -5.77
C HIS A 134 14.17 5.67 -6.25
N ASP A 135 14.01 4.48 -6.82
CA ASP A 135 12.78 4.04 -7.47
C ASP A 135 11.87 3.24 -6.52
N ARG A 136 12.44 2.47 -5.57
CA ARG A 136 11.70 1.48 -4.77
C ARG A 136 11.38 1.92 -3.34
N LYS A 137 11.98 3.02 -2.84
CA LYS A 137 11.79 3.49 -1.44
C LYS A 137 10.34 3.75 -1.06
N ASP A 138 9.54 4.29 -1.96
CA ASP A 138 8.14 4.63 -1.66
C ASP A 138 7.29 3.36 -1.55
N PHE A 139 7.60 2.35 -2.38
CA PHE A 139 6.99 1.02 -2.26
C PHE A 139 7.41 0.35 -0.95
N TRP A 140 8.72 0.31 -0.65
CA TRP A 140 9.25 -0.26 0.58
C TRP A 140 8.61 0.36 1.83
N TYR A 141 8.50 1.69 1.86
CA TYR A 141 7.86 2.41 2.97
C TYR A 141 6.36 2.10 3.09
N ALA A 142 5.65 1.95 1.98
CA ALA A 142 4.25 1.54 2.01
C ALA A 142 4.10 0.13 2.60
N VAL A 143 4.92 -0.84 2.16
CA VAL A 143 4.93 -2.20 2.72
C VAL A 143 5.26 -2.18 4.22
N GLN A 144 6.24 -1.38 4.64
CA GLN A 144 6.59 -1.24 6.06
C GLN A 144 5.39 -0.82 6.89
N LEU A 145 4.66 0.22 6.45
CA LEU A 145 3.47 0.70 7.18
C LEU A 145 2.34 -0.35 7.18
N ILE A 146 2.20 -1.15 6.12
CA ILE A 146 1.22 -2.25 6.06
C ILE A 146 1.60 -3.32 7.08
N ALA A 147 2.85 -3.78 7.07
CA ALA A 147 3.36 -4.81 7.98
C ALA A 147 3.25 -4.36 9.45
N GLU A 148 3.68 -3.14 9.77
CA GLU A 148 3.53 -2.54 11.11
C GLU A 148 2.07 -2.47 11.56
N SER A 149 1.14 -2.25 10.62
CA SER A 149 -0.28 -2.17 10.95
C SER A 149 -0.83 -3.48 11.48
N VAL A 150 -0.22 -4.61 11.12
CA VAL A 150 -0.61 -5.98 11.53
C VAL A 150 0.40 -6.66 12.44
N GLY A 151 1.41 -5.92 12.93
CA GLY A 151 2.41 -6.43 13.87
C GLY A 151 3.41 -7.40 13.25
N ILE A 152 3.61 -7.34 11.93
CA ILE A 152 4.61 -8.14 11.20
C ILE A 152 5.85 -7.26 10.99
N ARG A 153 7.03 -7.86 11.05
CA ARG A 153 8.27 -7.15 10.68
C ARG A 153 8.43 -7.21 9.16
N ILE A 154 8.88 -6.12 8.54
CA ILE A 154 9.08 -6.11 7.09
C ILE A 154 10.13 -7.14 6.66
N GLU A 155 11.06 -7.46 7.55
CA GLU A 155 12.07 -8.50 7.38
C GLU A 155 11.48 -9.91 7.28
N ASP A 156 10.29 -10.14 7.85
CA ASP A 156 9.57 -11.41 7.70
C ASP A 156 8.93 -11.55 6.30
N LEU A 157 9.04 -10.54 5.44
CA LEU A 157 8.58 -10.51 4.05
C LEU A 157 9.74 -10.56 3.03
N TYR A 158 10.98 -10.72 3.48
CA TYR A 158 12.14 -10.90 2.61
C TYR A 158 12.23 -12.35 2.13
#